data_AF-A0A1D8ASA2-F1
#
_entry.id   AF-A0A1D8ASA2-F1
#
_cell.length_a   1.000
_cell.length_b   1.000
_cell.length_c   1.000
_cell.angle_alpha   90.00
_cell.angle_beta   90.00
_cell.angle_gamma   90.00
#
_symmetry.space_group_name_H-M   'P 1'
#
loop_
_entity.id
_entity.type
_entity.pdbx_description
1 polymer ?
#
loop_
_entity_poly.entity_id
_entity_poly.type
_entity_poly.pdbx_seq_one_letter_code
_entity_poly.pdbx_strand_id
1 'polypeptide(L)'
;MHNQTHPARKFPSLRLLAALLALAVWPALSGCVVIAAGAVGAGAVAFVRGELATNVEHDLDAVYRAAQTVLARQEFARIEERKSGQDAQLVYRTALDKRVEIKLEKVTARLTRVGIRVGLVGDQVLSLTLLDQIRAELE
;
A
#
# COMPACT_ATOMS: atom_id res chain seq x y z
N MET A 1 -57.05 -16.19 37.87
CA MET A 1 -57.55 -15.23 36.86
C MET A 1 -56.36 -14.63 36.14
N HIS A 2 -56.41 -14.70 34.81
CA HIS A 2 -55.35 -14.42 33.83
C HIS A 2 -54.93 -12.93 33.81
N ASN A 3 -53.69 -12.63 33.39
CA ASN A 3 -53.39 -12.03 32.07
C ASN A 3 -51.92 -11.54 31.97
N GLN A 4 -51.10 -12.26 31.19
CA GLN A 4 -49.76 -11.82 30.74
C GLN A 4 -49.94 -11.13 29.38
N THR A 5 -49.81 -9.81 29.32
CA THR A 5 -49.82 -9.08 28.05
C THR A 5 -48.39 -8.98 27.49
N HIS A 6 -48.04 -9.86 26.56
CA HIS A 6 -46.86 -9.70 25.71
C HIS A 6 -47.06 -8.51 24.74
N PRO A 7 -46.15 -7.53 24.67
CA PRO A 7 -46.19 -6.54 23.59
C PRO A 7 -45.76 -7.19 22.27
N ALA A 8 -46.64 -7.11 21.27
CA ALA A 8 -46.40 -7.58 19.91
C ALA A 8 -45.17 -6.89 19.30
N ARG A 9 -44.10 -7.67 19.08
CA ARG A 9 -42.94 -7.27 18.27
C ARG A 9 -43.44 -7.05 16.85
N LYS A 10 -43.57 -5.78 16.43
CA LYS A 10 -43.87 -5.42 15.03
C LYS A 10 -42.71 -5.91 14.17
N PHE A 11 -42.90 -7.03 13.48
CA PHE A 11 -41.93 -7.54 12.51
C PHE A 11 -41.77 -6.47 11.41
N PRO A 12 -40.55 -5.96 11.18
CA PRO A 12 -40.33 -5.05 10.05
C PRO A 12 -40.64 -5.82 8.76
N SER A 13 -41.39 -5.16 7.86
CA SER A 13 -41.84 -5.78 6.61
C SER A 13 -40.65 -6.34 5.83
N LEU A 14 -40.83 -7.51 5.21
CA LEU A 14 -39.81 -8.22 4.44
C LEU A 14 -39.09 -7.33 3.40
N ARG A 15 -39.76 -6.25 2.95
CA ARG A 15 -39.24 -5.20 2.08
C ARG A 15 -38.18 -4.30 2.75
N LEU A 16 -38.34 -3.98 4.03
CA LEU A 16 -37.34 -3.24 4.82
C LEU A 16 -36.09 -4.08 5.07
N LEU A 17 -36.27 -5.39 5.31
CA LEU A 17 -35.15 -6.32 5.46
C LEU A 17 -34.37 -6.48 4.15
N ALA A 18 -35.08 -6.61 3.02
CA ALA A 18 -34.46 -6.71 1.70
C ALA A 18 -33.74 -5.41 1.28
N ALA A 19 -34.28 -4.24 1.61
CA ALA A 19 -33.63 -2.95 1.36
C ALA A 19 -32.35 -2.76 2.20
N LEU A 20 -32.36 -3.19 3.47
CA LEU A 20 -31.18 -3.18 4.34
C LEU A 20 -30.09 -4.15 3.84
N LEU A 21 -30.47 -5.35 3.39
CA LEU A 21 -29.54 -6.30 2.78
C LEU A 21 -28.96 -5.77 1.45
N ALA A 22 -29.78 -5.15 0.59
CA ALA A 22 -29.30 -4.57 -0.67
C ALA A 22 -28.32 -3.41 -0.45
N LEU A 23 -28.53 -2.59 0.59
CA LEU A 23 -27.64 -1.49 0.94
C LEU A 23 -26.30 -1.97 1.52
N ALA A 24 -26.30 -3.12 2.23
CA ALA A 24 -25.08 -3.72 2.77
C ALA A 24 -24.20 -4.41 1.72
N VAL A 25 -24.77 -4.82 0.58
CA VAL A 25 -24.06 -5.52 -0.51
C VAL A 25 -23.45 -4.53 -1.52
N TRP A 26 -23.98 -3.30 -1.60
CA TRP A 26 -23.48 -2.25 -2.51
C TRP A 26 -21.97 -1.92 -2.38
N PRO A 27 -21.37 -1.83 -1.18
CA PRO A 27 -19.94 -1.56 -1.07
C PRO A 27 -19.05 -2.75 -1.46
N ALA A 28 -19.58 -3.96 -1.64
CA ALA A 28 -18.78 -5.14 -2.02
C ALA A 28 -18.46 -5.20 -3.52
N LEU A 29 -19.22 -4.51 -4.38
CA LEU A 29 -18.97 -4.45 -5.84
C LEU A 29 -18.08 -3.27 -6.25
N SER A 30 -17.88 -2.30 -5.35
CA SER A 30 -16.89 -1.23 -5.53
C SER A 30 -15.62 -1.69 -4.83
N GLY A 31 -14.59 -2.09 -5.59
CA GLY A 31 -13.35 -2.67 -5.07
C GLY A 31 -12.92 -2.06 -3.72
N CYS A 32 -12.76 -2.94 -2.73
CA CYS A 32 -12.49 -2.59 -1.34
C CYS A 32 -11.23 -1.72 -1.25
N VAL A 33 -11.40 -0.40 -1.31
CA VAL A 33 -10.34 0.52 -0.91
C VAL A 33 -10.40 0.54 0.61
N VAL A 34 -9.68 -0.39 1.23
CA VAL A 34 -9.25 -0.24 2.62
C VAL A 34 -8.25 0.90 2.61
N ILE A 35 -8.75 2.13 2.54
CA ILE A 35 -7.99 3.27 3.06
C ILE A 35 -8.00 3.02 4.55
N ALA A 36 -6.90 2.49 5.08
CA ALA A 36 -6.60 2.65 6.48
C ALA A 36 -6.55 4.17 6.73
N ALA A 37 -7.69 4.74 7.12
CA ALA A 37 -7.81 6.09 7.61
C ALA A 37 -7.02 6.16 8.92
N GLY A 38 -5.71 6.36 8.79
CA GLY A 38 -4.80 6.24 9.91
C GLY A 38 -3.35 6.35 9.48
N ALA A 39 -3.03 7.34 8.65
CA ALA A 39 -1.75 8.05 8.61
C ALA A 39 -1.68 8.86 7.31
N VAL A 40 -2.13 10.11 7.34
CA VAL A 40 -1.54 11.14 6.47
C VAL A 40 -0.30 11.65 7.21
N GLY A 41 0.70 10.78 7.33
CA GLY A 41 1.93 11.00 8.07
C GLY A 41 3.06 10.16 7.47
N ALA A 42 4.30 10.52 7.78
CA ALA A 42 5.44 9.68 7.50
C ALA A 42 5.22 8.26 8.05
N GLY A 43 5.52 7.24 7.26
CA GLY A 43 5.33 5.84 7.66
C GLY A 43 4.05 5.17 7.16
N ALA A 44 3.05 5.92 6.69
CA ALA A 44 1.83 5.34 6.10
C ALA A 44 2.15 4.52 4.85
N VAL A 45 1.69 3.26 4.80
CA VAL A 45 1.89 2.39 3.64
C VAL A 45 0.55 2.15 2.95
N ALA A 46 0.45 2.59 1.69
CA ALA A 46 -0.66 2.28 0.81
C ALA A 46 -0.23 1.15 -0.14
N PHE A 47 -1.11 0.18 -0.38
CA PHE A 47 -0.90 -0.82 -1.42
C PHE A 47 -2.08 -0.79 -2.38
N VAL A 48 -1.85 -0.28 -3.59
CA VAL A 48 -2.92 -0.06 -4.57
C VAL A 48 -2.48 -0.61 -5.92
N ARG A 49 -3.30 -1.50 -6.50
CA ARG A 49 -3.08 -2.10 -7.83
C ARG A 49 -1.69 -2.76 -7.99
N GLY A 50 -1.16 -3.34 -6.92
CA GLY A 50 0.13 -4.05 -6.96
C GLY A 50 1.35 -3.18 -6.71
N GLU A 51 1.17 -1.89 -6.46
CA GLU A 51 2.23 -0.96 -6.10
C GLU A 51 2.08 -0.56 -4.62
N LEU A 52 3.17 -0.71 -3.87
CA LEU A 52 3.31 -0.15 -2.54
C LEU A 52 3.71 1.31 -2.67
N ALA A 53 3.11 2.22 -1.92
CA ALA A 53 3.47 3.63 -1.86
C ALA A 53 3.53 4.11 -0.41
N THR A 54 4.58 4.84 -0.04
CA THR A 54 4.76 5.42 1.30
C THR A 54 5.59 6.70 1.24
N ASN A 55 5.53 7.52 2.29
CA ASN A 55 6.42 8.66 2.46
C ASN A 55 7.48 8.33 3.53
N VAL A 56 8.73 8.66 3.22
CA VAL A 56 9.91 8.47 4.07
C VAL A 56 10.54 9.82 4.37
N GLU A 57 10.85 10.10 5.64
CA GLU A 57 11.37 11.38 6.14
C GLU A 57 12.88 11.56 5.92
N HIS A 58 13.32 11.29 4.70
CA HIS A 58 14.69 11.52 4.26
C HIS A 58 14.70 12.22 2.91
N ASP A 59 15.80 12.89 2.60
CA ASP A 59 16.02 13.47 1.28
C ASP A 59 16.15 12.40 0.20
N LEU A 60 15.90 12.80 -1.05
CA LEU A 60 15.89 11.90 -2.21
C LEU A 60 17.24 11.19 -2.40
N ASP A 61 18.36 11.87 -2.13
CA ASP A 61 19.70 11.33 -2.30
C ASP A 61 19.98 10.19 -1.31
N ALA A 62 19.60 10.38 -0.04
CA ALA A 62 19.72 9.37 1.00
C ALA A 62 18.87 8.13 0.67
N VAL A 63 17.59 8.32 0.35
CA VAL A 63 16.68 7.21 0.02
C VAL A 63 17.13 6.47 -1.23
N TYR A 64 17.63 7.18 -2.24
CA TYR A 64 18.16 6.58 -3.47
C TYR A 64 19.36 5.68 -3.17
N ARG A 65 20.32 6.14 -2.36
CA ARG A 65 21.49 5.35 -1.99
C ARG A 65 21.10 4.14 -1.14
N ALA A 66 20.22 4.31 -0.17
CA ALA A 66 19.70 3.21 0.65
C ALA A 66 19.03 2.13 -0.22
N ALA A 67 18.19 2.54 -1.17
CA ALA A 67 17.57 1.63 -2.13
C ALA A 67 18.60 0.87 -2.97
N GLN A 68 19.63 1.55 -3.50
CA GLN A 68 20.71 0.90 -4.25
C GLN A 68 21.45 -0.13 -3.39
N THR A 69 21.81 0.21 -2.15
CA THR A 69 22.52 -0.70 -1.23
C THR A 69 21.70 -1.95 -0.93
N VAL A 70 20.41 -1.79 -0.62
CA VAL A 70 19.50 -2.90 -0.35
C VAL A 70 19.36 -3.81 -1.57
N LEU A 71 19.14 -3.23 -2.76
CA LEU A 71 19.00 -3.98 -4.00
C LEU A 71 20.29 -4.72 -4.39
N ALA A 72 21.44 -4.10 -4.16
CA ALA A 72 22.75 -4.72 -4.39
C ALA A 72 23.02 -5.86 -3.41
N ARG A 73 22.67 -5.71 -2.13
CA ARG A 73 22.81 -6.76 -1.11
C ARG A 73 21.97 -8.00 -1.43
N GLN A 74 20.81 -7.82 -2.04
CA GLN A 74 19.93 -8.91 -2.45
C GLN A 74 20.38 -9.60 -3.76
N GLU A 75 21.53 -9.20 -4.32
CA GLU A 75 22.08 -9.73 -5.58
C GLU A 75 21.11 -9.60 -6.76
N PHE A 76 20.24 -8.59 -6.75
CA PHE A 76 19.32 -8.35 -7.87
C PHE A 76 20.08 -7.80 -9.07
N ALA A 77 19.75 -8.31 -10.25
CA ALA A 77 20.35 -7.85 -11.48
C ALA A 77 19.81 -6.45 -11.84
N ARG A 78 20.72 -5.48 -11.91
CA ARG A 78 20.43 -4.11 -12.32
C ARG A 78 20.01 -4.07 -13.79
N ILE A 79 18.81 -3.57 -14.08
CA ILE A 79 18.34 -3.34 -15.46
C ILE A 79 18.58 -1.88 -15.82
N GLU A 80 18.08 -0.97 -14.99
CA GLU A 80 18.12 0.46 -15.26
C GLU A 80 18.12 1.25 -13.95
N GLU A 81 18.89 2.32 -13.92
CA GLU A 81 18.81 3.33 -12.86
C GLU A 81 18.84 4.71 -13.48
N ARG A 82 17.89 5.53 -13.06
CA ARG A 82 17.72 6.90 -13.53
C ARG A 82 17.55 7.77 -12.31
N LYS A 83 18.20 8.94 -12.32
CA LYS A 83 18.07 9.91 -11.26
C LYS A 83 18.07 11.31 -11.84
N SER A 84 17.11 12.10 -11.38
CA SER A 84 16.95 13.52 -11.68
C SER A 84 16.98 14.31 -10.36
N GLY A 85 16.91 15.64 -10.43
CA GLY A 85 16.84 16.48 -9.23
C GLY A 85 15.51 16.39 -8.46
N GLN A 86 14.47 15.81 -9.07
CA GLN A 86 13.12 15.72 -8.51
C GLN A 86 12.63 14.28 -8.33
N ASP A 87 13.18 13.33 -9.09
CA ASP A 87 12.77 11.94 -9.07
C ASP A 87 13.96 11.00 -9.25
N ALA A 88 13.73 9.72 -8.94
CA ALA A 88 14.63 8.65 -9.33
C ALA A 88 13.83 7.37 -9.58
N GLN A 89 14.36 6.52 -10.45
CA GLN A 89 13.79 5.23 -10.77
C GLN A 89 14.88 4.16 -10.78
N LEU A 90 14.63 3.07 -10.08
CA LEU A 90 15.50 1.90 -10.03
C LEU A 90 14.71 0.70 -10.52
N VAL A 91 15.19 0.06 -11.58
CA VAL A 91 14.60 -1.13 -12.18
C VAL A 91 15.61 -2.26 -12.09
N TYR A 92 15.19 -3.31 -11.39
CA TYR A 92 16.00 -4.49 -11.10
C TYR A 92 15.23 -5.76 -11.42
N ARG A 93 15.94 -6.88 -11.43
CA ARG A 93 15.37 -8.21 -11.65
C ARG A 93 15.87 -9.16 -10.58
N THR A 94 14.96 -9.88 -9.95
CA THR A 94 15.31 -10.89 -8.96
C THR A 94 15.83 -12.17 -9.63
N ALA A 95 16.42 -13.07 -8.84
CA ALA A 95 16.83 -14.40 -9.31
C ALA A 95 15.66 -15.25 -9.87
N LEU A 96 14.42 -14.92 -9.50
CA LEU A 96 13.20 -15.58 -10.00
C LEU A 96 12.60 -14.86 -11.22
N ASP A 97 13.39 -14.05 -11.92
CA ASP A 97 12.99 -13.25 -13.09
C ASP A 97 11.86 -12.22 -12.82
N LYS A 98 11.58 -11.90 -11.54
CA LYS A 98 10.58 -10.87 -11.21
C LYS A 98 11.21 -9.49 -11.39
N ARG A 99 10.55 -8.61 -12.14
CA ARG A 99 10.90 -7.18 -12.25
C ARG A 99 10.59 -6.47 -10.93
N VAL A 100 11.56 -5.80 -10.34
CA VAL A 100 11.39 -4.90 -9.19
C VAL A 100 11.57 -3.49 -9.69
N GLU A 101 10.58 -2.64 -9.46
CA GLU A 101 10.60 -1.24 -9.83
C GLU A 101 10.38 -0.38 -8.60
N ILE A 102 11.38 0.46 -8.30
CA ILE A 102 11.33 1.44 -7.22
C ILE A 102 11.30 2.83 -7.84
N LYS A 103 10.27 3.60 -7.54
CA LYS A 103 10.11 5.01 -7.92
C LYS A 103 10.27 5.88 -6.69
N LEU A 104 11.10 6.89 -6.78
CA LEU A 104 11.34 7.86 -5.73
C LEU A 104 10.96 9.24 -6.25
N GLU A 105 10.12 9.95 -5.51
CA GLU A 105 9.71 11.31 -5.84
C GLU A 105 10.00 12.23 -4.66
N LYS A 106 10.67 13.34 -4.92
CA LYS A 106 10.93 14.36 -3.91
C LYS A 106 9.63 15.12 -3.61
N VAL A 107 9.10 14.96 -2.40
CA VAL A 107 7.91 15.70 -1.93
C VAL A 107 8.34 17.02 -1.29
N THR A 108 9.36 16.99 -0.43
CA THR A 108 9.99 18.18 0.17
C THR A 108 11.51 17.98 0.24
N ALA A 109 12.25 18.91 0.85
CA ALA A 109 13.70 18.77 1.05
C ALA A 109 14.09 17.58 1.94
N ARG A 110 13.17 17.09 2.79
CA ARG A 110 13.41 15.99 3.75
C ARG A 110 12.31 14.93 3.71
N LEU A 111 11.50 14.91 2.64
CA LEU A 111 10.41 13.95 2.49
C LEU A 111 10.43 13.41 1.07
N THR A 112 10.52 12.10 0.96
CA THR A 112 10.56 11.38 -0.32
C THR A 112 9.43 10.37 -0.36
N ARG A 113 8.65 10.38 -1.43
CA ARG A 113 7.67 9.33 -1.69
C ARG A 113 8.38 8.15 -2.35
N VAL A 114 8.17 6.96 -1.81
CA VAL A 114 8.73 5.70 -2.27
C VAL A 114 7.58 4.84 -2.80
N GLY A 115 7.66 4.50 -4.09
CA GLY A 115 6.79 3.54 -4.76
C GLY A 115 7.56 2.25 -5.06
N ILE A 116 7.03 1.08 -4.69
CA ILE A 116 7.67 -0.22 -4.94
C ILE A 116 6.67 -1.17 -5.58
N ARG A 117 6.96 -1.60 -6.81
CA ARG A 117 6.20 -2.61 -7.54
C ARG A 117 7.08 -3.82 -7.85
N VAL A 118 6.58 -4.99 -7.51
CA VAL A 118 7.26 -6.27 -7.80
C VAL A 118 6.39 -7.10 -8.75
N GLY A 119 6.94 -7.41 -9.92
CA GLY A 119 6.29 -8.20 -10.96
C GLY A 119 5.13 -7.47 -11.66
N LEU A 120 4.38 -8.23 -12.45
CA LEU A 120 3.26 -7.70 -13.23
C LEU A 120 2.02 -7.45 -12.37
N VAL A 121 1.74 -8.32 -11.40
CA VAL A 121 0.55 -8.25 -10.54
C VAL A 121 0.79 -7.42 -9.27
N GLY A 122 2.03 -7.39 -8.78
CA GLY A 122 2.39 -6.84 -7.48
C GLY A 122 2.63 -7.93 -6.43
N ASP A 123 3.64 -7.76 -5.59
CA ASP A 123 3.99 -8.66 -4.49
C ASP A 123 4.10 -7.85 -3.21
N GLN A 124 3.01 -7.79 -2.43
CA GLN A 124 2.93 -6.92 -1.25
C GLN A 124 3.97 -7.28 -0.20
N VAL A 125 4.21 -8.58 0.01
CA VAL A 125 5.14 -9.07 1.02
C VAL A 125 6.56 -8.66 0.65
N LEU A 126 6.98 -8.91 -0.59
CA LEU A 126 8.33 -8.52 -1.01
C LEU A 126 8.50 -6.99 -1.05
N SER A 127 7.48 -6.25 -1.50
CA SER A 127 7.51 -4.79 -1.48
C SER A 127 7.67 -4.23 -0.06
N LEU A 128 6.96 -4.80 0.93
CA LEU A 128 7.11 -4.41 2.34
C LEU A 128 8.49 -4.74 2.88
N THR A 129 9.00 -5.95 2.62
CA THR A 129 10.35 -6.35 3.06
C THR A 129 11.42 -5.42 2.51
N LEU A 130 11.35 -5.05 1.23
CA LEU A 130 12.28 -4.10 0.63
C LEU A 130 12.16 -2.72 1.27
N LEU A 131 10.94 -2.26 1.56
CA LEU A 131 10.74 -0.99 2.25
C LEU A 131 11.35 -0.99 3.64
N ASP A 132 11.12 -2.03 4.44
CA ASP A 132 11.68 -2.14 5.79
C ASP A 132 13.22 -2.16 5.76
N GLN A 133 13.81 -2.87 4.80
CA GLN A 133 15.27 -2.86 4.61
C GLN A 133 15.81 -1.49 4.22
N ILE A 134 15.10 -0.75 3.36
CA ILE A 134 15.48 0.62 2.99
C ILE A 134 15.41 1.55 4.19
N ARG A 135 14.36 1.43 5.02
CA ARG A 135 14.22 2.21 6.24
C ARG A 135 15.34 1.90 7.24
N ALA A 136 15.66 0.62 7.44
CA ALA A 136 16.74 0.21 8.33
C ALA A 136 18.13 0.71 7.88
N GLU A 137 18.34 0.92 6.59
CA GLU A 137 19.59 1.50 6.05
C GLU A 137 19.67 3.04 6.24
N LEU A 138 18.56 3.69 6.61
CA LEU A 138 18.47 5.14 6.81
C LEU A 138 18.58 5.56 8.30
N GLU A 139 18.50 4.60 9.23
CA GLU A 139 18.66 4.77 10.67
C GLU A 139 20.14 4.73 11.10
#